data_AF-A0A7Y8ICP7-F1
#
_entry.id   AF-A0A7Y8ICP7-F1
#
_cell.length_a   1.000
_cell.length_b   1.000
_cell.length_c   1.000
_cell.angle_alpha   90.00
_cell.angle_beta   90.00
_cell.angle_gamma   90.00
#
_symmetry.space_group_name_H-M   'P 1'
#
loop_
_entity.id
_entity.type
_entity.pdbx_description
1 polymer ?
#
loop_
_entity_poly.entity_id
_entity_poly.type
_entity_poly.pdbx_seq_one_letter_code
_entity_poly.pdbx_strand_id
1 'polypeptide(L)'
;MKIKIEILTPLHIGSGEDISPSEYLVDTNLDIFSRLNMDALFHDLSFKKYMDRFISEACRQRYIGSIIDHSLLKKYPLYSIPISGEAKSYIANNQTNVRALIKTGGRVFIPGSSIKGSILSALMWHVLKNNYGVSRTKIHELITKRPQNRREEGEAYNELLKLSLSLISPDSKKGRFSQWVNLSDSTCNPPQESIEIYLSRVKGARWGGELPILFEGIKKGQTFETELSIVGSKFSEKEILETVHDFYLKVADYDEVNVDKQPYLLRLGQGSTVYATSLLILARDLGIKDYRVSPPRTRKRIDDKIPMGFVRLTL
;
A
#
# COMPACT_ATOMS: atom_id res chain seq x y z
N MET A 1 -1.65 -17.98 15.61
CA MET A 1 -0.96 -16.96 16.41
C MET A 1 -1.61 -15.61 16.18
N LYS A 2 -1.97 -14.89 17.25
CA LYS A 2 -2.46 -13.51 17.13
C LYS A 2 -1.27 -12.58 16.95
N ILE A 3 -1.41 -11.58 16.08
CA ILE A 3 -0.39 -10.58 15.79
C ILE A 3 -1.04 -9.22 15.84
N LYS A 4 -0.42 -8.30 16.58
CA LYS A 4 -0.76 -6.88 16.54
C LYS A 4 0.13 -6.18 15.51
N ILE A 5 -0.47 -5.34 14.68
CA ILE A 5 0.18 -4.54 13.65
C ILE A 5 0.15 -3.10 14.11
N GLU A 6 1.31 -2.48 14.26
CA GLU A 6 1.44 -1.06 14.59
C GLU A 6 1.97 -0.28 13.38
N ILE A 7 1.29 0.80 13.03
CA ILE A 7 1.66 1.65 11.90
C ILE A 7 2.80 2.59 12.30
N LEU A 8 4.01 2.38 11.78
CA LEU A 8 5.17 3.22 12.10
C LEU A 8 5.26 4.48 11.21
N THR A 9 4.76 4.36 9.99
CA THR A 9 4.70 5.44 8.99
C THR A 9 3.37 5.39 8.24
N PRO A 10 2.88 6.53 7.69
CA PRO A 10 1.61 6.56 6.97
C PRO A 10 1.47 5.41 5.96
N LEU A 11 0.36 4.69 6.03
CA LEU A 11 0.12 3.49 5.23
C LEU A 11 -1.08 3.69 4.30
N HIS A 12 -0.87 3.48 3.00
CA HIS A 12 -1.94 3.44 2.02
C HIS A 12 -1.97 2.10 1.29
N ILE A 13 -3.09 1.38 1.41
CA ILE A 13 -3.45 0.20 0.62
C ILE A 13 -4.67 0.60 -0.19
N GLY A 14 -4.50 0.79 -1.50
CA GLY A 14 -5.56 1.33 -2.36
C GLY A 14 -6.69 0.34 -2.60
N SER A 15 -7.92 0.84 -2.69
CA SER A 15 -9.07 0.07 -3.20
C SER A 15 -9.06 -0.09 -4.73
N GLY A 16 -8.30 0.76 -5.42
CA GLY A 16 -8.38 0.93 -6.88
C GLY A 16 -9.33 2.05 -7.31
N GLU A 17 -10.03 2.67 -6.36
CA GLU A 17 -10.92 3.81 -6.59
C GLU A 17 -10.23 5.14 -6.26
N ASP A 18 -10.69 6.19 -6.92
CA ASP A 18 -10.38 7.58 -6.60
C ASP A 18 -11.64 8.29 -6.12
N ILE A 19 -11.52 9.16 -5.13
CA ILE A 19 -12.57 10.08 -4.69
C ILE A 19 -12.44 11.35 -5.53
N SER A 20 -13.44 11.62 -6.36
CA SER A 20 -13.50 12.81 -7.21
C SER A 20 -13.76 14.07 -6.39
N PRO A 21 -13.30 15.25 -6.83
CA PRO A 21 -13.69 16.55 -6.26
C PRO A 21 -15.20 16.81 -6.26
N SER A 22 -15.96 16.06 -7.07
CA SER A 22 -17.42 16.10 -7.06
C SER A 22 -18.05 15.32 -5.90
N GLU A 23 -17.25 14.59 -5.12
CA GLU A 23 -17.71 13.64 -4.08
C GLU A 23 -17.21 14.01 -2.67
N TYR A 24 -16.55 15.16 -2.52
CA TYR A 24 -16.05 15.59 -1.22
C TYR A 24 -16.22 17.09 -0.98
N LEU A 25 -16.26 17.47 0.29
CA LEU A 25 -16.19 18.83 0.77
C LEU A 25 -14.92 19.01 1.62
N VAL A 26 -14.20 20.10 1.43
CA VAL A 26 -13.08 20.52 2.28
C VAL A 26 -13.53 21.71 3.13
N ASP A 27 -13.43 21.57 4.44
CA ASP A 27 -13.54 22.69 5.39
C ASP A 27 -12.13 23.17 5.75
N THR A 28 -11.69 24.25 5.11
CA THR A 28 -10.35 24.82 5.29
C THR A 28 -10.14 25.49 6.65
N ASN A 29 -11.21 25.84 7.37
CA ASN A 29 -11.09 26.41 8.70
C ASN A 29 -10.83 25.34 9.77
N LEU A 30 -11.37 24.14 9.54
CA LEU A 30 -11.26 23.01 10.46
C LEU A 30 -10.21 21.98 10.01
N ASP A 31 -9.62 22.15 8.84
CA ASP A 31 -8.73 21.18 8.19
C ASP A 31 -9.37 19.78 8.05
N ILE A 32 -10.66 19.75 7.70
CA ILE A 32 -11.45 18.53 7.56
C ILE A 32 -11.77 18.25 6.10
N PHE A 33 -11.54 17.00 5.69
CA PHE A 33 -12.02 16.43 4.44
C PHE A 33 -13.26 15.57 4.73
N SER A 34 -14.37 15.87 4.08
CA SER A 34 -15.63 15.14 4.19
C SER A 34 -15.96 14.45 2.88
N ARG A 35 -15.87 13.12 2.83
CA ARG A 35 -16.46 12.36 1.72
C ARG A 35 -17.96 12.39 1.87
N LEU A 36 -18.67 12.72 0.79
CA LEU A 36 -20.11 12.90 0.82
C LEU A 36 -20.85 11.59 0.55
N ASN A 37 -22.01 11.43 1.19
CA ASN A 37 -22.97 10.41 0.81
C ASN A 37 -23.80 10.95 -0.36
N MET A 38 -23.32 10.71 -1.58
CA MET A 38 -23.93 11.23 -2.80
C MET A 38 -25.35 10.71 -3.01
N ASP A 39 -25.62 9.46 -2.65
CA ASP A 39 -26.96 8.88 -2.74
C ASP A 39 -27.93 9.64 -1.84
N ALA A 40 -27.59 9.84 -0.56
CA ALA A 40 -28.44 10.60 0.36
C ALA A 40 -28.59 12.07 -0.06
N LEU A 41 -27.52 12.69 -0.56
CA LEU A 41 -27.52 14.07 -1.03
C LEU A 41 -28.47 14.27 -2.22
N PHE A 42 -28.47 13.37 -3.20
CA PHE A 42 -29.33 13.48 -4.39
C PHE A 42 -30.82 13.26 -4.09
N HIS A 43 -31.16 12.59 -2.99
CA HIS A 43 -32.55 12.42 -2.54
C HIS A 43 -33.08 13.62 -1.76
N ASP A 44 -32.22 14.55 -1.32
CA ASP A 44 -32.65 15.73 -0.59
C ASP A 44 -33.39 16.73 -1.50
N LEU A 45 -34.55 17.21 -1.06
CA LEU A 45 -35.38 18.13 -1.85
C LEU A 45 -34.68 19.46 -2.14
N SER A 46 -33.83 19.93 -1.23
CA SER A 46 -33.05 21.16 -1.41
C SER A 46 -31.86 20.99 -2.35
N PHE A 47 -31.50 19.75 -2.71
CA PHE A 47 -30.55 19.49 -3.80
C PHE A 47 -31.19 19.78 -5.17
N LYS A 48 -32.51 19.58 -5.33
CA LYS A 48 -33.19 19.72 -6.63
C LYS A 48 -32.95 21.07 -7.31
N LYS A 49 -32.86 22.17 -6.55
CA LYS A 49 -32.54 23.51 -7.08
C LYS A 49 -31.14 23.63 -7.67
N TYR A 50 -30.22 22.72 -7.34
CA TYR A 50 -28.86 22.67 -7.87
C TYR A 50 -28.67 21.62 -8.96
N MET A 51 -29.66 20.76 -9.23
CA MET A 51 -29.53 19.60 -10.11
C MET A 51 -29.04 19.98 -11.51
N ASP A 52 -29.70 20.92 -12.18
CA ASP A 52 -29.34 21.34 -13.53
C ASP A 52 -27.94 21.96 -13.57
N ARG A 53 -27.63 22.80 -12.57
CA ARG A 53 -26.29 23.39 -12.43
C ARG A 53 -25.25 22.31 -12.23
N PHE A 54 -25.48 21.35 -11.34
CA PHE A 54 -24.59 20.22 -11.08
C PHE A 54 -24.34 19.39 -12.34
N ILE A 55 -25.38 19.05 -13.11
CA ILE A 55 -25.22 18.31 -14.37
C ILE A 55 -24.41 19.12 -15.38
N SER A 56 -24.71 20.41 -15.55
CA SER A 56 -24.01 21.27 -16.51
C SER A 56 -22.54 21.51 -16.15
N GLU A 57 -22.25 21.62 -14.85
CA GLU A 57 -20.93 21.94 -14.33
C GLU A 57 -20.08 20.69 -14.07
N ALA A 58 -20.66 19.52 -13.86
CA ALA A 58 -19.91 18.28 -13.65
C ALA A 58 -18.95 17.94 -14.82
N CYS A 59 -19.22 18.47 -16.02
CA CYS A 59 -18.34 18.36 -17.17
C CYS A 59 -17.19 19.41 -17.19
N ARG A 60 -17.26 20.47 -16.39
CA ARG A 60 -16.38 21.65 -16.45
C ARG A 60 -15.71 21.99 -15.11
N GLN A 61 -16.50 22.15 -14.05
CA GLN A 61 -16.03 22.32 -12.68
C GLN A 61 -15.93 20.95 -12.00
N ARG A 62 -14.79 20.70 -11.36
CA ARG A 62 -14.55 19.42 -10.69
C ARG A 62 -15.12 19.41 -9.28
N TYR A 63 -15.09 20.53 -8.56
CA TYR A 63 -15.35 20.57 -7.12
C TYR A 63 -16.79 20.91 -6.75
N ILE A 64 -17.46 20.01 -6.03
CA ILE A 64 -18.89 20.14 -5.67
C ILE A 64 -19.20 21.36 -4.80
N GLY A 65 -18.27 21.79 -3.93
CA GLY A 65 -18.47 22.96 -3.07
C GLY A 65 -18.59 24.29 -3.83
N SER A 66 -18.13 24.35 -5.09
CA SER A 66 -18.31 25.52 -5.95
C SER A 66 -19.69 25.59 -6.62
N ILE A 67 -20.41 24.46 -6.62
CA ILE A 67 -21.70 24.27 -7.29
C ILE A 67 -22.84 24.34 -6.27
N ILE A 68 -22.64 23.70 -5.12
CA ILE A 68 -23.67 23.45 -4.11
C ILE A 68 -23.30 24.15 -2.82
N ASP A 69 -24.31 24.72 -2.15
CA ASP A 69 -24.13 25.38 -0.87
C ASP A 69 -23.53 24.43 0.18
N HIS A 70 -22.47 24.89 0.84
CA HIS A 70 -21.76 24.17 1.88
C HIS A 70 -22.69 23.77 3.04
N SER A 71 -23.72 24.59 3.36
CA SER A 71 -24.66 24.26 4.43
C SER A 71 -25.46 22.99 4.16
N LEU A 72 -25.74 22.70 2.88
CA LEU A 72 -26.39 21.47 2.45
C LEU A 72 -25.42 20.29 2.48
N LEU A 73 -24.23 20.46 1.91
CA LEU A 73 -23.21 19.41 1.83
C LEU A 73 -22.79 18.91 3.23
N LYS A 74 -22.68 19.81 4.20
CA LYS A 74 -22.33 19.49 5.60
C LYS A 74 -23.34 18.57 6.30
N LYS A 75 -24.57 18.40 5.78
CA LYS A 75 -25.58 17.49 6.32
C LYS A 75 -25.36 16.03 5.91
N TYR A 76 -24.59 15.77 4.85
CA TYR A 76 -24.45 14.45 4.25
C TYR A 76 -23.01 13.92 4.17
N PRO A 77 -22.21 13.97 5.25
CA PRO A 77 -20.93 13.28 5.25
C PRO A 77 -21.16 11.76 5.28
N LEU A 78 -20.54 11.04 4.36
CA LEU A 78 -20.32 9.60 4.49
C LEU A 78 -19.30 9.34 5.60
N TYR A 79 -18.22 10.13 5.63
CA TYR A 79 -17.29 10.27 6.75
C TYR A 79 -16.48 11.55 6.63
N SER A 80 -15.88 11.98 7.74
CA SER A 80 -15.02 13.17 7.81
C SER A 80 -13.70 12.82 8.49
N ILE A 81 -12.59 13.16 7.85
CA ILE A 81 -11.24 12.81 8.30
C ILE A 81 -10.34 14.06 8.26
N PRO A 82 -9.32 14.14 9.13
CA PRO A 82 -8.41 15.29 9.12
C PRO A 82 -7.54 15.32 7.86
N ILE A 83 -7.00 16.50 7.57
CA ILE A 83 -6.03 16.73 6.49
C ILE A 83 -4.66 17.02 7.10
N SER A 84 -3.64 16.31 6.64
CA SER A 84 -2.30 16.34 7.21
C SER A 84 -1.37 17.31 6.46
N GLY A 85 -0.48 17.98 7.20
CA GLY A 85 0.69 18.68 6.65
C GLY A 85 0.40 19.57 5.44
N GLU A 86 1.18 19.37 4.37
CA GLU A 86 1.08 20.19 3.15
C GLU A 86 -0.20 19.92 2.35
N ALA A 87 -0.87 18.79 2.61
CA ALA A 87 -2.12 18.43 1.94
C ALA A 87 -3.22 19.47 2.17
N LYS A 88 -3.21 20.17 3.32
CA LYS A 88 -4.16 21.24 3.67
C LYS A 88 -4.19 22.33 2.59
N SER A 89 -3.01 22.89 2.31
CA SER A 89 -2.85 23.94 1.30
C SER A 89 -3.05 23.41 -0.12
N TYR A 90 -2.59 22.20 -0.40
CA TYR A 90 -2.66 21.62 -1.74
C TYR A 90 -4.11 21.34 -2.16
N ILE A 91 -4.89 20.67 -1.30
CA ILE A 91 -6.26 20.28 -1.65
C ILE A 91 -7.19 21.49 -1.78
N ALA A 92 -6.99 22.54 -0.95
CA ALA A 92 -7.75 23.78 -1.02
C ALA A 92 -7.58 24.49 -2.38
N ASN A 93 -6.35 24.51 -2.90
CA ASN A 93 -6.00 25.23 -4.12
C ASN A 93 -6.21 24.42 -5.41
N ASN A 94 -6.01 23.10 -5.36
CA ASN A 94 -5.96 22.27 -6.57
C ASN A 94 -7.22 21.40 -6.76
N GLN A 95 -7.92 21.06 -5.68
CA GLN A 95 -9.17 20.29 -5.70
C GLN A 95 -9.08 19.08 -6.64
N THR A 96 -8.15 18.17 -6.36
CA THR A 96 -7.85 17.00 -7.21
C THR A 96 -8.38 15.71 -6.63
N ASN A 97 -8.37 14.64 -7.43
CA ASN A 97 -8.70 13.30 -6.96
C ASN A 97 -7.87 12.89 -5.75
N VAL A 98 -8.51 12.19 -4.81
CA VAL A 98 -7.88 11.57 -3.64
C VAL A 98 -7.94 10.06 -3.81
N ARG A 99 -6.81 9.36 -3.73
CA ARG A 99 -6.80 7.90 -3.82
C ARG A 99 -7.44 7.27 -2.59
N ALA A 100 -8.46 6.46 -2.80
CA ALA A 100 -9.21 5.84 -1.72
C ALA A 100 -8.44 4.67 -1.09
N LEU A 101 -8.45 4.62 0.24
CA LEU A 101 -7.96 3.48 1.01
C LEU A 101 -9.01 2.36 0.95
N ILE A 102 -8.55 1.10 0.87
CA ILE A 102 -9.40 -0.07 0.98
C ILE A 102 -10.18 -0.08 2.31
N LYS A 103 -11.48 -0.39 2.22
CA LYS A 103 -12.40 -0.47 3.35
C LYS A 103 -13.34 -1.65 3.17
N THR A 104 -13.87 -2.17 4.26
CA THR A 104 -14.93 -3.19 4.28
C THR A 104 -16.05 -2.70 5.20
N GLY A 105 -17.30 -2.73 4.73
CA GLY A 105 -18.44 -2.16 5.47
C GLY A 105 -18.21 -0.72 5.92
N GLY A 106 -17.50 0.10 5.11
CA GLY A 106 -17.13 1.47 5.45
C GLY A 106 -16.00 1.62 6.47
N ARG A 107 -15.43 0.52 6.99
CA ARG A 107 -14.36 0.52 7.97
C ARG A 107 -13.00 0.19 7.36
N VAL A 108 -11.96 0.75 7.95
CA VAL A 108 -10.57 0.62 7.52
C VAL A 108 -10.00 -0.68 8.08
N PHE A 109 -9.34 -1.45 7.22
CA PHE A 109 -8.66 -2.68 7.61
C PHE A 109 -7.41 -2.89 6.75
N ILE A 110 -6.55 -3.81 7.17
CA ILE A 110 -5.38 -4.27 6.42
C ILE A 110 -5.72 -5.66 5.86
N PRO A 111 -5.75 -5.83 4.52
CA PRO A 111 -6.02 -7.13 3.93
C PRO A 111 -4.93 -8.14 4.25
N GLY A 112 -5.32 -9.35 4.65
CA GLY A 112 -4.40 -10.46 4.93
C GLY A 112 -3.56 -10.83 3.71
N SER A 113 -4.11 -10.64 2.51
CA SER A 113 -3.39 -10.80 1.23
C SER A 113 -2.22 -9.82 1.07
N SER A 114 -2.35 -8.57 1.55
CA SER A 114 -1.29 -7.56 1.50
C SER A 114 -0.15 -7.90 2.44
N ILE A 115 -0.48 -8.38 3.65
CA ILE A 115 0.50 -8.86 4.63
C ILE A 115 1.21 -10.10 4.07
N LYS A 116 0.44 -11.06 3.56
CA LYS A 116 0.95 -12.31 3.00
C LYS A 116 1.89 -12.12 1.83
N GLY A 117 1.58 -11.21 0.90
CA GLY A 117 2.47 -10.88 -0.22
C GLY A 117 3.80 -10.27 0.22
N SER A 118 3.74 -9.44 1.27
CA SER A 118 4.93 -8.78 1.82
C SER A 118 5.82 -9.78 2.58
N ILE A 119 5.22 -10.73 3.30
CA ILE A 119 5.94 -11.86 3.91
C ILE A 119 6.54 -12.78 2.84
N LEU A 120 5.78 -13.10 1.79
CA LEU A 120 6.27 -13.95 0.70
C LEU A 120 7.53 -13.36 0.07
N SER A 121 7.57 -12.04 -0.15
CA SER A 121 8.73 -11.37 -0.74
C SER A 121 10.01 -11.59 0.09
N ALA A 122 9.91 -11.48 1.42
CA ALA A 122 11.01 -11.76 2.33
C ALA A 122 11.42 -13.23 2.33
N LEU A 123 10.45 -14.15 2.36
CA LEU A 123 10.74 -15.58 2.33
C LEU A 123 11.36 -16.01 0.99
N MET A 124 10.90 -15.45 -0.14
CA MET A 124 11.50 -15.66 -1.45
C MET A 124 12.97 -15.24 -1.46
N TRP A 125 13.28 -14.06 -0.94
CA TRP A 125 14.67 -13.61 -0.78
C TRP A 125 15.49 -14.63 0.03
N HIS A 126 14.98 -15.04 1.20
CA HIS A 126 15.69 -15.94 2.10
C HIS A 126 15.94 -17.33 1.48
N VAL A 127 14.89 -17.99 0.95
CA VAL A 127 15.03 -19.35 0.42
C VAL A 127 15.88 -19.39 -0.85
N LEU A 128 15.76 -18.40 -1.74
CA LEU A 128 16.55 -18.36 -2.96
C LEU A 128 18.02 -18.06 -2.65
N LYS A 129 18.30 -17.16 -1.70
CA LYS A 129 19.67 -16.87 -1.25
C LYS A 129 20.34 -18.11 -0.69
N ASN A 130 19.67 -18.80 0.23
CA ASN A 130 20.24 -19.96 0.92
C ASN A 130 20.38 -21.20 0.03
N ASN A 131 19.59 -21.29 -1.05
CA ASN A 131 19.67 -22.39 -2.02
C ASN A 131 20.48 -22.04 -3.28
N TYR A 132 21.03 -20.83 -3.37
CA TYR A 132 21.75 -20.38 -4.56
C TYR A 132 22.99 -21.22 -4.84
N GLY A 133 23.72 -21.67 -3.81
CA GLY A 133 24.89 -22.55 -3.98
C GLY A 133 24.55 -23.92 -4.57
N VAL A 134 23.39 -24.47 -4.20
CA VAL A 134 22.94 -25.82 -4.61
C VAL A 134 22.33 -25.81 -6.01
N SER A 135 21.59 -24.76 -6.36
CA SER A 135 20.86 -24.65 -7.64
C SER A 135 21.25 -23.38 -8.41
N ARG A 136 22.55 -23.07 -8.44
CA ARG A 136 23.08 -21.81 -8.97
C ARG A 136 22.58 -21.53 -10.38
N THR A 137 22.78 -22.46 -11.32
CA THR A 137 22.41 -22.28 -12.73
C THR A 137 20.92 -21.98 -12.88
N LYS A 138 20.06 -22.80 -12.26
CA LYS A 138 18.60 -22.67 -12.35
C LYS A 138 18.10 -21.36 -11.73
N ILE A 139 18.57 -21.02 -10.54
CA ILE A 139 18.14 -19.78 -9.86
C ILE A 139 18.67 -18.56 -10.61
N HIS A 140 19.92 -18.59 -11.06
CA HIS A 140 20.51 -17.50 -11.84
C HIS A 140 19.72 -17.25 -13.12
N GLU A 141 19.45 -18.30 -13.90
CA GLU A 141 18.67 -18.23 -15.13
C GLU A 141 17.28 -17.64 -14.89
N LEU A 142 16.54 -18.11 -13.87
CA LEU A 142 15.19 -17.60 -13.57
C LEU A 142 15.19 -16.12 -13.14
N ILE A 143 16.23 -15.66 -12.45
CA ILE A 143 16.34 -14.27 -11.98
C ILE A 143 16.75 -13.33 -13.12
N THR A 144 17.61 -13.77 -14.03
CA THR A 144 18.15 -12.94 -15.12
C THR A 144 17.39 -13.09 -16.44
N LYS A 145 16.43 -14.02 -16.52
CA LYS A 145 15.54 -14.24 -17.66
C LYS A 145 14.96 -12.92 -18.17
N ARG A 146 15.14 -12.67 -19.47
CA ARG A 146 14.63 -11.48 -20.17
C ARG A 146 13.44 -11.88 -21.05
N PRO A 147 12.20 -11.86 -20.50
CA PRO A 147 11.01 -12.17 -21.29
C PRO A 147 10.84 -11.14 -22.41
N GLN A 148 10.44 -11.61 -23.60
CA GLN A 148 10.24 -10.78 -24.78
C GLN A 148 8.83 -10.16 -24.82
N ASN A 149 7.88 -10.73 -24.06
CA ASN A 149 6.50 -10.29 -24.01
C ASN A 149 5.87 -10.50 -22.61
N ARG A 150 4.68 -9.93 -22.40
CA ARG A 150 3.96 -10.02 -21.11
C ARG A 150 3.62 -11.45 -20.69
N ARG A 151 3.39 -12.35 -21.66
CA ARG A 151 3.07 -13.75 -21.39
C ARG A 151 4.29 -14.47 -20.82
N GLU A 152 5.43 -14.34 -21.47
CA GLU A 152 6.71 -14.88 -21.00
C GLU A 152 7.12 -14.29 -19.64
N GLU A 153 6.81 -13.01 -19.40
CA GLU A 153 7.05 -12.40 -18.10
C GLU A 153 6.21 -13.05 -16.99
N GLY A 154 4.93 -13.29 -17.25
CA GLY A 154 4.06 -14.04 -16.34
C GLY A 154 4.54 -15.46 -16.12
N GLU A 155 4.99 -16.15 -17.18
CA GLU A 155 5.53 -17.52 -17.11
C GLU A 155 6.82 -17.58 -16.27
N ALA A 156 7.78 -16.68 -16.51
CA ALA A 156 9.02 -16.60 -15.75
C ALA A 156 8.77 -16.30 -14.26
N TYR A 157 7.85 -15.36 -13.96
CA TYR A 157 7.45 -15.07 -12.59
C TYR A 157 6.80 -16.29 -11.92
N ASN A 158 5.92 -17.01 -12.64
CA ASN A 158 5.28 -18.21 -12.13
C ASN A 158 6.27 -19.36 -11.86
N GLU A 159 7.29 -19.54 -12.71
CA GLU A 159 8.35 -20.53 -12.50
C GLU A 159 9.15 -20.22 -11.22
N LEU A 160 9.55 -18.96 -11.06
CA LEU A 160 10.26 -18.48 -9.88
C LEU A 160 9.42 -18.64 -8.61
N LEU A 161 8.14 -18.28 -8.68
CA LEU A 161 7.19 -18.44 -7.58
C LEU A 161 7.01 -19.90 -7.19
N LYS A 162 6.83 -20.81 -8.17
CA LYS A 162 6.72 -22.26 -7.92
C LYS A 162 7.97 -22.81 -7.24
N LEU A 163 9.16 -22.45 -7.73
CA LEU A 163 10.42 -22.84 -7.13
C LEU A 163 10.48 -22.36 -5.66
N SER A 164 10.21 -21.08 -5.44
CA SER A 164 10.26 -20.50 -4.09
C SER A 164 9.25 -21.16 -3.15
N LEU A 165 8.01 -21.39 -3.60
CA LEU A 165 6.99 -22.06 -2.81
C LEU A 165 7.34 -23.52 -2.50
N SER A 166 7.99 -24.25 -3.42
CA SER A 166 8.49 -25.61 -3.11
C SER A 166 9.60 -25.63 -2.07
N LEU A 167 10.40 -24.55 -1.97
CA LEU A 167 11.43 -24.42 -0.95
C LEU A 167 10.86 -23.96 0.41
N ILE A 168 9.76 -23.20 0.39
CA ILE A 168 9.04 -22.74 1.59
C ILE A 168 8.16 -23.87 2.15
N SER A 169 7.50 -24.63 1.28
CA SER A 169 6.51 -25.66 1.63
C SER A 169 6.77 -26.95 0.84
N PRO A 170 7.81 -27.73 1.23
CA PRO A 170 8.26 -28.91 0.48
C PRO A 170 7.19 -29.99 0.37
N ASP A 171 6.39 -30.15 1.42
CA ASP A 171 5.36 -31.19 1.52
C ASP A 171 4.04 -30.79 0.85
N SER A 172 3.88 -29.53 0.41
CA SER A 172 2.68 -29.13 -0.32
C SER A 172 2.71 -29.73 -1.73
N LYS A 173 1.84 -30.72 -1.96
CA LYS A 173 1.71 -31.44 -3.24
C LYS A 173 1.40 -30.56 -4.46
N LYS A 174 1.27 -29.22 -4.35
CA LYS A 174 0.79 -28.36 -5.46
C LYS A 174 1.47 -26.98 -5.63
N GLY A 175 2.49 -26.58 -4.87
CA GLY A 175 3.17 -25.29 -5.09
C GLY A 175 2.22 -24.08 -5.16
N ARG A 176 1.09 -24.14 -4.43
CA ARG A 176 0.03 -23.14 -4.48
C ARG A 176 0.29 -22.05 -3.45
N PHE A 177 0.11 -20.78 -3.86
CA PHE A 177 0.25 -19.61 -2.98
C PHE A 177 -0.60 -19.69 -1.69
N SER A 178 -1.71 -20.42 -1.70
CA SER A 178 -2.57 -20.56 -0.52
C SER A 178 -2.06 -21.51 0.57
N GLN A 179 -1.08 -22.38 0.30
CA GLN A 179 -0.84 -23.57 1.13
C GLN A 179 0.30 -23.47 2.15
N TRP A 180 1.01 -22.35 2.24
CA TRP A 180 2.15 -22.22 3.16
C TRP A 180 1.78 -21.52 4.47
N VAL A 181 1.01 -20.44 4.41
CA VAL A 181 0.53 -19.65 5.56
C VAL A 181 -0.90 -19.18 5.32
N ASN A 182 -1.71 -19.20 6.38
CA ASN A 182 -2.99 -18.52 6.44
C ASN A 182 -2.84 -17.22 7.21
N LEU A 183 -3.42 -16.15 6.65
CA LEU A 183 -3.47 -14.83 7.25
C LEU A 183 -4.89 -14.29 7.14
N SER A 184 -5.49 -13.96 8.26
CA SER A 184 -6.79 -13.29 8.28
C SER A 184 -6.63 -11.84 7.84
N ASP A 185 -7.73 -11.25 7.35
CA ASP A 185 -7.85 -9.80 7.34
C ASP A 185 -7.73 -9.27 8.77
N SER A 186 -7.28 -8.03 8.92
CA SER A 186 -7.16 -7.42 10.24
C SER A 186 -8.52 -7.02 10.82
N THR A 187 -8.51 -6.65 12.11
CA THR A 187 -9.61 -5.89 12.72
C THR A 187 -9.92 -4.61 11.95
N CYS A 188 -11.11 -4.06 12.18
CA CYS A 188 -11.65 -2.94 11.41
C CYS A 188 -11.86 -1.71 12.30
N ASN A 189 -11.21 -0.60 11.93
CA ASN A 189 -11.32 0.68 12.64
C ASN A 189 -12.19 1.68 11.86
N PRO A 190 -12.91 2.59 12.54
CA PRO A 190 -13.66 3.63 11.86
C PRO A 190 -12.71 4.64 11.16
N PRO A 191 -13.06 5.17 9.97
CA PRO A 191 -12.21 6.10 9.24
C PRO A 191 -11.77 7.33 10.05
N GLN A 192 -12.71 7.95 10.77
CA GLN A 192 -12.51 9.19 11.52
C GLN A 192 -11.38 9.08 12.56
N GLU A 193 -11.20 7.88 13.13
CA GLU A 193 -10.19 7.61 14.15
C GLU A 193 -8.87 7.11 13.57
N SER A 194 -8.89 6.54 12.36
CA SER A 194 -7.77 5.74 11.84
C SER A 194 -7.03 6.34 10.65
N ILE A 195 -7.70 7.16 9.82
CA ILE A 195 -7.11 7.68 8.59
C ILE A 195 -7.12 9.20 8.54
N GLU A 196 -6.29 9.75 7.66
CA GLU A 196 -6.24 11.17 7.31
C GLU A 196 -5.82 11.35 5.85
N ILE A 197 -5.99 12.55 5.31
CA ILE A 197 -5.53 12.89 3.96
C ILE A 197 -4.06 13.28 4.00
N TYR A 198 -3.26 12.62 3.17
CA TYR A 198 -1.86 12.91 2.98
C TYR A 198 -1.54 13.36 1.55
N LEU A 199 -0.57 14.25 1.41
CA LEU A 199 0.04 14.59 0.14
C LEU A 199 1.36 13.83 0.01
N SER A 200 1.46 13.00 -1.02
CA SER A 200 2.75 12.45 -1.43
C SER A 200 3.25 13.14 -2.68
N ARG A 201 4.56 13.38 -2.72
CA ARG A 201 5.25 13.78 -3.93
C ARG A 201 6.21 12.68 -4.36
N VAL A 202 6.27 12.49 -5.67
CA VAL A 202 7.17 11.53 -6.30
C VAL A 202 8.44 12.26 -6.75
N LYS A 203 9.50 12.20 -5.94
CA LYS A 203 10.82 12.75 -6.32
C LYS A 203 11.47 11.88 -7.38
N GLY A 204 12.24 12.45 -8.31
CA GLY A 204 13.08 11.71 -9.28
C GLY A 204 12.40 11.31 -10.60
N ALA A 205 11.29 11.95 -10.96
CA ALA A 205 10.67 11.75 -12.28
C ALA A 205 11.58 12.27 -13.41
N ARG A 206 11.55 11.60 -14.58
CA ARG A 206 12.47 11.85 -15.72
C ARG A 206 12.45 13.29 -16.24
N TRP A 207 11.38 14.03 -15.99
CA TRP A 207 11.16 15.39 -16.48
C TRP A 207 11.29 16.47 -15.38
N GLY A 208 11.84 16.12 -14.20
CA GLY A 208 12.01 17.06 -13.10
C GLY A 208 10.72 17.51 -12.42
N GLY A 209 9.55 17.05 -12.87
CA GLY A 209 8.26 17.34 -12.26
C GLY A 209 7.99 16.48 -11.03
N GLU A 210 7.57 17.14 -9.94
CA GLU A 210 6.94 16.45 -8.81
C GLU A 210 5.50 16.09 -9.21
N LEU A 211 5.13 14.81 -9.10
CA LEU A 211 3.74 14.40 -9.25
C LEU A 211 3.09 14.37 -7.86
N PRO A 212 2.29 15.40 -7.49
CA PRO A 212 1.53 15.39 -6.26
C PRO A 212 0.39 14.37 -6.35
N ILE A 213 0.23 13.56 -5.31
CA ILE A 213 -0.84 12.58 -5.21
C ILE A 213 -1.43 12.66 -3.80
N LEU A 214 -2.73 12.90 -3.72
CA LEU A 214 -3.46 12.84 -2.46
C LEU A 214 -3.90 11.40 -2.17
N PHE A 215 -3.78 10.99 -0.93
CA PHE A 215 -4.19 9.66 -0.46
C PHE A 215 -4.98 9.77 0.82
N GLU A 216 -5.98 8.93 0.97
CA GLU A 216 -6.35 8.47 2.30
C GLU A 216 -5.26 7.52 2.83
N GLY A 217 -4.68 7.84 3.98
CA GLY A 217 -3.68 6.99 4.61
C GLY A 217 -4.00 6.71 6.07
N ILE A 218 -3.65 5.51 6.53
CA ILE A 218 -3.72 5.14 7.94
C ILE A 218 -2.64 5.91 8.70
N LYS A 219 -3.05 6.52 9.82
CA LYS A 219 -2.19 7.34 10.68
C LYS A 219 -1.10 6.51 11.35
N LYS A 220 0.05 7.16 11.57
CA LYS A 220 1.10 6.61 12.45
C LYS A 220 0.52 6.36 13.85
N GLY A 221 0.96 5.28 14.50
CA GLY A 221 0.55 4.87 15.84
C GLY A 221 -0.78 4.11 15.88
N GLN A 222 -1.49 3.98 14.76
CA GLN A 222 -2.68 3.13 14.70
C GLN A 222 -2.31 1.66 14.86
N THR A 223 -3.22 0.89 15.44
CA THR A 223 -3.01 -0.54 15.68
C THR A 223 -4.16 -1.37 15.16
N PHE A 224 -3.82 -2.54 14.63
CA PHE A 224 -4.76 -3.55 14.13
C PHE A 224 -4.35 -4.93 14.66
N GLU A 225 -5.27 -5.89 14.67
CA GLU A 225 -4.98 -7.27 15.05
C GLU A 225 -5.31 -8.21 13.89
N THR A 226 -4.50 -9.25 13.70
CA THR A 226 -4.70 -10.29 12.68
C THR A 226 -4.27 -11.64 13.24
N GLU A 227 -4.64 -12.73 12.57
CA GLU A 227 -4.23 -14.08 12.91
C GLU A 227 -3.39 -14.70 11.80
N LEU A 228 -2.22 -15.23 12.18
CA LEU A 228 -1.33 -16.00 11.32
C LEU A 228 -1.29 -17.45 11.79
N SER A 229 -1.46 -18.40 10.87
CA SER A 229 -1.26 -19.82 11.15
C SER A 229 -0.46 -20.50 10.05
N ILE A 230 0.49 -21.35 10.46
CA ILE A 230 1.26 -22.19 9.55
C ILE A 230 0.38 -23.34 9.06
N VAL A 231 0.43 -23.62 7.76
CA VAL A 231 -0.30 -24.74 7.14
C VAL A 231 0.66 -25.78 6.58
N GLY A 232 1.56 -25.36 5.70
CA GLY A 232 2.52 -26.24 5.04
C GLY A 232 3.92 -25.68 4.96
N SER A 233 4.17 -24.49 5.53
CA SER A 233 5.50 -23.92 5.60
C SER A 233 6.40 -24.78 6.49
N LYS A 234 7.65 -24.98 6.07
CA LYS A 234 8.68 -25.60 6.92
C LYS A 234 9.19 -24.66 8.02
N PHE A 235 8.92 -23.35 7.88
CA PHE A 235 9.25 -22.32 8.84
C PHE A 235 8.13 -22.16 9.85
N SER A 236 8.49 -22.07 11.13
CA SER A 236 7.63 -21.64 12.23
C SER A 236 7.21 -20.18 12.08
N GLU A 237 6.17 -19.75 12.80
CA GLU A 237 5.72 -18.36 12.81
C GLU A 237 6.84 -17.39 13.19
N LYS A 238 7.67 -17.76 14.17
CA LYS A 238 8.78 -16.93 14.66
C LYS A 238 9.86 -16.76 13.59
N GLU A 239 10.29 -17.85 12.96
CA GLU A 239 11.31 -17.80 11.88
C GLU A 239 10.84 -16.96 10.69
N ILE A 240 9.54 -17.02 10.37
CA ILE A 240 8.95 -16.16 9.33
C ILE A 240 9.09 -14.68 9.74
N LEU A 241 8.70 -14.31 10.96
CA LEU A 241 8.76 -12.93 11.43
C LEU A 241 10.20 -12.39 11.51
N GLU A 242 11.16 -13.22 11.93
CA GLU A 242 12.59 -12.87 11.95
C GLU A 242 13.13 -12.67 10.53
N THR A 243 12.82 -13.59 9.61
CA THR A 243 13.22 -13.48 8.20
C THR A 243 12.65 -12.23 7.54
N VAL A 244 11.40 -11.92 7.85
CA VAL A 244 10.71 -10.70 7.39
C VAL A 244 11.43 -9.46 7.90
N HIS A 245 11.75 -9.41 9.19
CA HIS A 245 12.48 -8.30 9.78
C HIS A 245 13.83 -8.06 9.10
N ASP A 246 14.64 -9.11 8.94
CA ASP A 246 15.96 -9.01 8.31
C ASP A 246 15.89 -8.48 6.88
N PHE A 247 14.92 -8.96 6.11
CA PHE A 247 14.69 -8.48 4.75
C PHE A 247 14.27 -7.01 4.73
N TYR A 248 13.30 -6.61 5.56
CA TYR A 248 12.79 -5.25 5.55
C TYR A 248 13.72 -4.24 6.21
N LEU A 249 14.64 -4.65 7.09
CA LEU A 249 15.77 -3.81 7.50
C LEU A 249 16.66 -3.47 6.30
N LYS A 250 17.01 -4.45 5.46
CA LYS A 250 17.77 -4.20 4.22
C LYS A 250 16.98 -3.28 3.27
N VAL A 251 15.67 -3.47 3.13
CA VAL A 251 14.81 -2.59 2.34
C VAL A 251 14.88 -1.15 2.88
N ALA A 252 14.78 -0.97 4.20
CA ALA A 252 14.85 0.35 4.82
C ALA A 252 16.21 1.01 4.58
N ASP A 253 17.31 0.28 4.75
CA ASP A 253 18.67 0.77 4.49
C ASP A 253 18.83 1.22 3.02
N TYR A 254 18.40 0.39 2.06
CA TYR A 254 18.48 0.73 0.63
C TYR A 254 17.56 1.87 0.20
N ASP A 255 16.45 2.07 0.91
CA ASP A 255 15.57 3.23 0.71
C ASP A 255 15.96 4.44 1.56
N GLU A 256 17.10 4.40 2.25
CA GLU A 256 17.61 5.44 3.14
C GLU A 256 16.52 5.90 4.12
N VAL A 257 15.84 4.93 4.73
CA VAL A 257 14.81 5.17 5.73
C VAL A 257 15.36 4.79 7.09
N ASN A 258 15.41 5.77 7.99
CA ASN A 258 15.65 5.50 9.39
C ASN A 258 14.35 4.98 10.03
N VAL A 259 14.27 3.66 10.20
CA VAL A 259 13.22 2.99 10.95
C VAL A 259 13.79 2.47 12.27
N ASP A 260 12.92 2.36 13.27
CA ASP A 260 13.25 1.66 14.50
C ASP A 260 13.72 0.23 14.17
N LYS A 261 14.84 -0.19 14.76
CA LYS A 261 15.44 -1.51 14.56
C LYS A 261 14.83 -2.58 15.47
N GLN A 262 13.75 -2.26 16.16
CA GLN A 262 12.95 -3.24 16.88
C GLN A 262 12.46 -4.37 15.96
N PRO A 263 12.30 -5.60 16.49
CA PRO A 263 12.03 -6.80 15.71
C PRO A 263 10.70 -6.73 14.96
N TYR A 264 10.60 -7.59 13.93
CA TYR A 264 9.38 -7.85 13.14
C TYR A 264 8.87 -6.66 12.34
N LEU A 265 9.83 -5.97 11.70
CA LEU A 265 9.58 -4.89 10.76
C LEU A 265 9.02 -5.45 9.44
N LEU A 266 8.00 -4.80 8.91
CA LEU A 266 7.38 -5.12 7.62
C LEU A 266 7.10 -3.84 6.83
N ARG A 267 7.03 -3.92 5.50
CA ARG A 267 6.52 -2.82 4.68
C ARG A 267 5.34 -3.24 3.82
N LEU A 268 4.31 -2.41 3.79
CA LEU A 268 3.03 -2.66 3.15
C LEU A 268 2.64 -1.54 2.18
N GLY A 269 1.75 -1.88 1.25
CA GLY A 269 1.00 -0.90 0.46
C GLY A 269 1.81 -0.15 -0.59
N GLN A 270 1.27 0.97 -1.04
CA GLN A 270 1.80 1.73 -2.19
C GLN A 270 3.10 2.48 -1.92
N GLY A 271 3.57 2.47 -0.66
CA GLY A 271 4.87 3.00 -0.27
C GLY A 271 6.04 2.09 -0.64
N SER A 272 5.80 0.80 -0.90
CA SER A 272 6.84 -0.17 -1.22
C SER A 272 7.53 0.12 -2.56
N THR A 273 8.86 0.20 -2.52
CA THR A 273 9.69 0.42 -3.72
C THR A 273 10.08 -0.91 -4.36
N VAL A 274 10.79 -0.85 -5.49
CA VAL A 274 11.34 -2.04 -6.16
C VAL A 274 12.29 -2.83 -5.26
N TYR A 275 12.85 -2.25 -4.20
CA TYR A 275 13.64 -3.01 -3.22
C TYR A 275 12.80 -4.00 -2.43
N ALA A 276 11.54 -3.67 -2.16
CA ALA A 276 10.61 -4.54 -1.45
C ALA A 276 9.86 -5.50 -2.40
N THR A 277 9.58 -5.07 -3.63
CA THR A 277 8.67 -5.78 -4.56
C THR A 277 9.38 -6.55 -5.67
N SER A 278 10.70 -6.56 -5.71
CA SER A 278 11.50 -7.29 -6.70
C SER A 278 12.62 -8.10 -6.04
N LEU A 279 13.39 -8.82 -6.85
CA LEU A 279 14.57 -9.55 -6.39
C LEU A 279 15.85 -8.71 -6.42
N LEU A 280 15.76 -7.38 -6.50
CA LEU A 280 16.94 -6.50 -6.59
C LEU A 280 17.90 -6.65 -5.40
N ILE A 281 17.37 -6.76 -4.18
CA ILE A 281 18.20 -7.01 -2.98
C ILE A 281 18.88 -8.37 -3.09
N LEU A 282 18.16 -9.40 -3.53
CA LEU A 282 18.72 -10.74 -3.73
C LEU A 282 19.85 -10.72 -4.77
N ALA A 283 19.63 -10.09 -5.92
CA ALA A 283 20.64 -9.97 -6.97
C ALA A 283 21.92 -9.29 -6.47
N ARG A 284 21.77 -8.23 -5.65
CA ARG A 284 22.90 -7.55 -5.00
C ARG A 284 23.63 -8.46 -4.00
N ASP A 285 22.89 -9.10 -3.11
CA ASP A 285 23.45 -10.04 -2.12
C ASP A 285 24.21 -11.20 -2.79
N LEU A 286 23.81 -11.61 -4.00
CA LEU A 286 24.43 -12.69 -4.78
C LEU A 286 25.49 -12.21 -5.79
N GLY A 287 25.73 -10.90 -5.92
CA GLY A 287 26.67 -10.33 -6.89
C GLY A 287 26.25 -10.48 -8.36
N ILE A 288 24.96 -10.64 -8.64
CA ILE A 288 24.40 -10.77 -10.00
C ILE A 288 24.36 -9.38 -10.66
N LYS A 289 25.16 -9.18 -11.71
CA LYS A 289 25.33 -7.88 -12.38
C LYS A 289 24.35 -7.65 -13.54
N ASP A 290 23.81 -8.71 -14.11
CA ASP A 290 22.94 -8.70 -15.29
C ASP A 290 21.44 -8.70 -14.94
N TYR A 291 21.10 -8.45 -13.67
CA TYR A 291 19.71 -8.32 -13.23
C TYR A 291 19.03 -7.08 -13.83
N ARG A 292 17.83 -7.27 -14.40
CA ARG A 292 17.16 -6.28 -15.25
C ARG A 292 16.55 -5.08 -14.52
N VAL A 293 16.20 -5.23 -13.23
CA VAL A 293 15.53 -4.17 -12.47
C VAL A 293 16.58 -3.25 -11.88
N SER A 294 16.52 -1.97 -12.25
CA SER A 294 17.39 -0.95 -11.68
C SER A 294 16.86 -0.44 -10.34
N PRO A 295 17.74 0.15 -9.49
CA PRO A 295 17.32 0.96 -8.35
C PRO A 295 16.19 1.94 -8.69
N PRO A 296 15.25 2.18 -7.75
CA PRO A 296 14.17 3.11 -7.99
C PRO A 296 14.75 4.52 -8.08
N ARG A 297 14.49 5.21 -9.19
CA ARG A 297 14.75 6.66 -9.29
C ARG A 297 13.76 7.45 -8.45
N THR A 298 12.57 6.90 -8.27
CA THR A 298 11.48 7.56 -7.58
C THR A 298 11.15 6.95 -6.24
N ARG A 299 10.91 7.81 -5.25
CA ARG A 299 10.43 7.42 -3.92
C ARG A 299 9.20 8.25 -3.57
N LYS A 300 8.13 7.57 -3.14
CA LYS A 300 6.95 8.23 -2.58
C LYS A 300 7.24 8.58 -1.13
N ARG A 301 7.13 9.86 -0.80
CA ARG A 301 7.24 10.37 0.56
C ARG A 301 6.04 11.25 0.86
N ILE A 302 5.54 11.22 2.09
CA ILE A 302 4.58 12.20 2.59
C ILE A 302 5.35 13.47 2.98
N ASP A 303 4.84 14.62 2.56
CA ASP A 303 5.45 15.94 2.80
C ASP A 303 6.96 15.93 2.50
N ASP A 304 7.34 15.27 1.39
CA ASP A 304 8.71 15.12 0.88
C ASP A 304 9.75 14.45 1.77
N LYS A 305 9.35 13.99 2.96
CA LYS A 305 10.28 13.54 4.02
C LYS A 305 9.91 12.17 4.56
N ILE A 306 8.63 11.93 4.80
CA ILE A 306 8.20 10.78 5.59
C ILE A 306 8.03 9.56 4.66
N PRO A 307 8.69 8.43 4.96
CA PRO A 307 8.45 7.18 4.23
C PRO A 307 7.00 6.73 4.36
N MET A 308 6.59 5.80 3.50
CA MET A 308 5.26 5.19 3.61
C MET A 308 5.36 3.68 3.79
N GLY A 309 4.42 3.16 4.57
CA GLY A 309 4.06 1.76 4.61
C GLY A 309 4.85 0.88 5.58
N PHE A 310 5.81 1.41 6.34
CA PHE A 310 6.46 0.63 7.40
C PHE A 310 5.52 0.39 8.58
N VAL A 311 5.47 -0.86 9.02
CA VAL A 311 4.69 -1.34 10.16
C VAL A 311 5.55 -2.26 11.03
N ARG A 312 5.20 -2.37 12.31
CA ARG A 312 5.78 -3.33 13.25
C ARG A 312 4.75 -4.40 13.58
N LEU A 313 5.18 -5.64 13.62
CA LEU A 313 4.38 -6.76 14.10
C LEU A 313 4.78 -7.07 15.55
N THR A 314 3.82 -7.30 16.44
CA THR A 314 4.08 -7.73 17.82
C THR A 314 3.23 -8.94 18.17
N LEU A 315 3.79 -9.82 18.98
CA LEU A 315 3.16 -11.04 19.50
C LEU A 315 2.24 -10.72 20.69
#